data_AF-A0A2E6THE2-F1
#
_entry.id   AF-A0A2E6THE2-F1
#
_cell.length_a   1.000
_cell.length_b   1.000
_cell.length_c   1.000
_cell.angle_alpha   90.00
_cell.angle_beta   90.00
_cell.angle_gamma   90.00
#
_symmetry.space_group_name_H-M   'P 1'
#
loop_
_entity.id
_entity.type
_entity.pdbx_description
1 polymer ?
#
loop_
_entity_poly.entity_id
_entity_poly.type
_entity_poly.pdbx_seq_one_letter_code
_entity_poly.pdbx_strand_id
1 'polypeptide(L)'
;MLIFRSLAILCVLSGLAISSQATEARFVSIRYLEKQAFLRISEYFDGKENKGSRLICRSKPESRAGLYLILSLKDSTRKLPPDLVARWQVIAPTAPDAVEHRVAVPNDRTKGKDLFVGLTGSDWPDPKARPVAWKFTLETADGKVVLERKSFLWERP
;
A
#
# COMPACT_ATOMS: atom_id res chain seq x y z
N MET A 1 43.66 8.04 -51.11
CA MET A 1 42.31 7.44 -51.13
C MET A 1 42.23 6.41 -50.02
N LEU A 2 41.52 6.73 -48.93
CA LEU A 2 41.26 5.82 -47.81
C LEU A 2 40.22 4.77 -48.22
N ILE A 3 40.47 3.50 -47.92
CA ILE A 3 39.44 2.46 -47.96
C ILE A 3 39.19 2.01 -46.51
N PHE A 4 38.06 2.45 -45.96
CA PHE A 4 37.51 2.01 -44.69
C PHE A 4 37.10 0.53 -44.81
N ARG A 5 37.61 -0.34 -43.93
CA ARG A 5 37.07 -1.68 -43.72
C ARG A 5 36.25 -1.67 -42.43
N SER A 6 34.93 -1.77 -42.60
CA SER A 6 33.90 -1.74 -41.58
C SER A 6 34.06 -2.87 -40.56
N LEU A 7 34.21 -2.50 -39.29
CA LEU A 7 34.17 -3.41 -38.15
C LEU A 7 32.71 -3.53 -37.69
N ALA A 8 32.07 -4.67 -37.94
CA ALA A 8 30.72 -4.95 -37.45
C ALA A 8 30.78 -5.31 -35.95
N ILE A 9 30.37 -4.37 -35.10
CA ILE A 9 30.22 -4.59 -33.66
C ILE A 9 28.86 -5.25 -33.43
N LEU A 10 28.88 -6.55 -33.14
CA LEU A 10 27.72 -7.32 -32.70
C LEU A 10 27.41 -6.96 -31.23
N CYS A 11 26.53 -5.99 -31.01
CA CYS A 11 26.00 -5.68 -29.68
C CYS A 11 25.08 -6.80 -29.21
N VAL A 12 25.60 -7.73 -28.41
CA VAL A 12 24.81 -8.66 -27.60
C VAL A 12 24.11 -7.85 -26.51
N LEU A 13 22.85 -7.46 -26.75
CA LEU A 13 21.95 -6.96 -25.71
C LEU A 13 21.59 -8.13 -24.78
N SER A 14 22.41 -8.35 -23.75
CA SER A 14 22.03 -9.16 -22.60
C SER A 14 20.91 -8.44 -21.86
N GLY A 15 19.66 -8.85 -22.14
CA GLY A 15 18.49 -8.45 -21.39
C GLY A 15 18.64 -8.87 -19.93
N LEU A 16 19.01 -7.92 -19.07
CA LEU A 16 18.86 -8.05 -17.62
C LEU A 16 17.37 -8.19 -17.34
N ALA A 17 16.88 -9.43 -17.26
CA ALA A 17 15.59 -9.73 -16.67
C ALA A 17 15.65 -9.32 -15.20
N ILE A 18 15.22 -8.10 -14.90
CA ILE A 18 15.01 -7.63 -13.54
C ILE A 18 13.92 -8.53 -12.96
N SER A 19 14.33 -9.51 -12.16
CA SER A 19 13.41 -10.34 -11.39
C SER A 19 12.66 -9.43 -10.43
N SER A 20 11.42 -9.10 -10.79
CA SER A 20 10.52 -8.39 -9.91
C SER A 20 10.15 -9.34 -8.78
N GLN A 21 10.87 -9.26 -7.67
CA GLN A 21 10.50 -9.97 -6.45
C GLN A 21 9.08 -9.51 -6.06
N ALA A 22 8.11 -10.41 -6.21
CA ALA A 22 6.74 -10.13 -5.79
C ALA A 22 6.74 -9.92 -4.28
N THR A 23 6.15 -8.82 -3.80
CA THR A 23 6.04 -8.59 -2.36
C THR A 23 5.01 -9.55 -1.80
N GLU A 24 5.39 -10.31 -0.76
CA GLU A 24 4.50 -11.26 -0.12
C GLU A 24 4.01 -10.71 1.23
N ALA A 25 2.69 -10.72 1.45
CA ALA A 25 2.09 -10.42 2.74
C ALA A 25 1.81 -11.72 3.50
N ARG A 26 2.34 -11.82 4.73
CA ARG A 26 2.16 -12.97 5.64
C ARG A 26 0.80 -12.98 6.30
N PHE A 27 0.31 -11.80 6.65
CA PHE A 27 -0.95 -11.64 7.37
C PHE A 27 -1.68 -10.40 6.87
N VAL A 28 -3.01 -10.50 6.84
CA VAL A 28 -3.92 -9.42 6.44
C VAL A 28 -5.03 -9.35 7.47
N SER A 29 -5.31 -8.16 8.00
CA SER A 29 -6.51 -7.93 8.81
C SER A 29 -7.16 -6.62 8.46
N ILE A 30 -8.48 -6.55 8.59
CA ILE A 30 -9.25 -5.31 8.43
C ILE A 30 -9.94 -5.01 9.74
N ARG A 31 -9.68 -3.84 10.31
CA ARG A 31 -10.26 -3.40 11.59
C ARG A 31 -10.44 -1.90 11.60
N TYR A 32 -11.50 -1.45 12.27
CA TYR A 32 -11.62 -0.05 12.62
C TYR A 32 -10.65 0.26 13.75
N LEU A 33 -9.87 1.34 13.62
CA LEU A 33 -8.95 1.81 14.64
C LEU A 33 -9.30 3.24 15.02
N GLU A 34 -9.48 3.45 16.32
CA GLU A 34 -9.66 4.78 16.89
C GLU A 34 -8.34 5.57 16.94
N LYS A 35 -8.43 6.90 17.06
CA LYS A 35 -7.25 7.79 17.17
C LYS A 35 -6.29 7.32 18.27
N GLN A 36 -6.82 6.82 19.37
CA GLN A 36 -6.07 6.38 20.55
C GLN A 36 -5.13 5.21 20.24
N ALA A 37 -5.42 4.37 19.25
CA ALA A 37 -4.54 3.26 18.84
C ALA A 37 -3.23 3.73 18.16
N PHE A 38 -3.15 5.01 17.81
CA PHE A 38 -1.98 5.62 17.17
C PHE A 38 -1.14 6.44 18.13
N LEU A 39 -1.71 6.90 19.26
CA LEU A 39 -1.02 7.74 20.23
C LEU A 39 0.18 7.01 20.83
N ARG A 40 1.26 7.77 21.06
CA ARG A 40 2.46 7.31 21.76
C ARG A 40 2.84 8.30 22.84
N ILE A 41 3.55 7.80 23.86
CA ILE A 41 4.06 8.61 24.96
C ILE A 41 4.91 9.79 24.44
N SER A 42 5.70 9.59 23.39
CA SER A 42 6.53 10.65 22.78
C SER A 42 5.71 11.85 22.29
N GLU A 43 4.50 11.63 21.76
CA GLU A 43 3.66 12.72 21.23
C GLU A 43 3.19 13.68 22.34
N TYR A 44 3.13 13.22 23.60
CA TYR A 44 2.81 14.11 24.73
C TYR A 44 3.90 15.15 24.98
N PHE A 45 5.15 14.87 24.56
CA PHE A 45 6.28 15.75 24.79
C PHE A 45 6.51 16.73 23.63
N ASP A 46 6.27 16.32 22.38
CA ASP A 46 6.57 17.15 21.19
C ASP A 46 5.34 17.52 20.34
N GLY A 47 4.17 16.97 20.64
CA GLY A 47 2.93 17.18 19.90
C GLY A 47 2.90 16.55 18.50
N LYS A 48 3.93 15.78 18.11
CA LYS A 48 4.09 15.26 16.74
C LYS A 48 3.73 13.78 16.69
N GLU A 49 3.02 13.36 15.64
CA GLU A 49 2.68 11.95 15.47
C GLU A 49 3.93 11.07 15.36
N ASN A 50 4.02 10.05 16.22
CA ASN A 50 5.10 9.09 16.18
C ASN A 50 4.60 7.74 15.66
N LYS A 51 4.93 7.44 14.41
CA LYS A 51 4.49 6.22 13.71
C LYS A 51 5.31 4.98 14.10
N GLY A 52 6.52 5.19 14.64
CA GLY A 52 7.47 4.14 15.01
C GLY A 52 7.93 3.30 13.83
N SER A 53 7.83 1.97 13.97
CA SER A 53 8.15 1.01 12.92
C SER A 53 7.00 0.76 11.95
N ARG A 54 5.81 1.33 12.16
CA ARG A 54 4.65 1.12 11.27
C ARG A 54 4.72 2.10 10.10
N LEU A 55 4.48 1.62 8.89
CA LEU A 55 4.21 2.48 7.75
C LEU A 55 2.70 2.74 7.71
N ILE A 56 2.28 3.98 7.95
CA ILE A 56 0.85 4.34 8.05
C ILE A 56 0.49 5.32 6.94
N CYS A 57 -0.46 4.91 6.11
CA CYS A 57 -1.02 5.66 4.98
C CYS A 57 -2.53 5.85 5.21
N ARG A 58 -3.05 7.04 4.94
CA ARG A 58 -4.45 7.40 5.22
C ARG A 58 -5.06 8.12 4.04
N SER A 59 -6.30 7.81 3.71
CA SER A 59 -7.06 8.52 2.67
C SER A 59 -7.31 9.99 3.04
N LYS A 60 -7.55 10.27 4.33
CA LYS A 60 -7.55 11.61 4.92
C LYS A 60 -6.35 11.73 5.88
N PRO A 61 -5.23 12.37 5.47
CA PRO A 61 -4.00 12.41 6.27
C PRO A 61 -4.17 12.92 7.69
N GLU A 62 -5.03 13.93 7.88
CA GLU A 62 -5.30 14.59 9.16
C GLU A 62 -6.17 13.75 10.12
N SER A 63 -6.89 12.76 9.60
CA SER A 63 -7.84 11.98 10.39
C SER A 63 -7.27 10.61 10.70
N ARG A 64 -7.00 10.32 11.99
CA ARG A 64 -6.40 9.04 12.40
C ARG A 64 -7.42 7.91 12.55
N ALA A 65 -8.67 8.22 12.89
CA ALA A 65 -9.71 7.21 13.08
C ALA A 65 -10.26 6.73 11.73
N GLY A 66 -10.51 5.44 11.60
CA GLY A 66 -11.05 4.86 10.37
C GLY A 66 -10.89 3.36 10.24
N LEU A 67 -11.30 2.82 9.09
CA LEU A 67 -11.12 1.42 8.74
C LEU A 67 -9.73 1.20 8.14
N TYR A 68 -8.93 0.36 8.80
CA TYR A 68 -7.58 0.04 8.35
C TYR A 68 -7.47 -1.39 7.84
N LEU A 69 -6.87 -1.53 6.67
CA LEU A 69 -6.28 -2.76 6.19
C LEU A 69 -4.81 -2.80 6.66
N ILE A 70 -4.50 -3.80 7.47
CA ILE A 70 -3.21 -4.01 8.11
C ILE A 70 -2.54 -5.22 7.46
N LEU A 71 -1.41 -4.97 6.81
CA LEU A 71 -0.60 -5.97 6.14
C LEU A 71 0.72 -6.14 6.88
N SER A 72 0.99 -7.36 7.34
CA SER A 72 2.34 -7.71 7.79
C SER A 72 3.09 -8.36 6.63
N LEU A 73 4.04 -7.62 6.08
CA LEU A 73 4.86 -8.04 4.94
C LEU A 73 5.92 -9.06 5.38
N LYS A 74 6.36 -9.91 4.44
CA LYS A 74 7.47 -10.84 4.68
C LYS A 74 8.78 -10.10 4.94
N ASP A 75 9.03 -9.10 4.11
CA ASP A 75 10.16 -8.19 4.16
C ASP A 75 9.79 -6.84 4.78
N SER A 76 10.81 -6.01 5.02
CA SER A 76 10.63 -4.65 5.52
C SER A 76 9.92 -3.76 4.48
N THR A 77 9.05 -2.86 4.94
CA THR A 77 8.39 -1.83 4.12
C THR A 77 9.39 -0.95 3.36
N ARG A 78 10.62 -0.77 3.88
CA ARG A 78 11.71 -0.08 3.16
C ARG A 78 12.09 -0.74 1.82
N LYS A 79 11.91 -2.05 1.67
CA LYS A 79 12.25 -2.78 0.44
C LYS A 79 11.16 -2.70 -0.64
N LEU A 80 10.00 -2.11 -0.32
CA LEU A 80 8.96 -1.90 -1.31
C LEU A 80 9.47 -0.97 -2.43
N PRO A 81 9.02 -1.14 -3.68
CA PRO A 81 9.34 -0.21 -4.78
C PRO A 81 8.96 1.24 -4.47
N PRO A 82 9.60 2.25 -5.09
CA PRO A 82 9.18 3.64 -4.94
C PRO A 82 7.83 3.89 -5.63
N ASP A 83 7.23 5.04 -5.32
CA ASP A 83 6.07 5.63 -6.02
C ASP A 83 4.86 4.68 -6.08
N LEU A 84 4.55 4.11 -4.92
CA LEU A 84 3.45 3.18 -4.76
C LEU A 84 2.14 3.88 -4.45
N VAL A 85 1.07 3.36 -5.03
CA VAL A 85 -0.31 3.71 -4.74
C VAL A 85 -1.00 2.47 -4.17
N ALA A 86 -1.62 2.65 -3.00
CA ALA A 86 -2.51 1.67 -2.42
C ALA A 86 -3.92 1.93 -2.95
N ARG A 87 -4.38 1.09 -3.88
CA ARG A 87 -5.74 1.10 -4.41
C ARG A 87 -6.60 0.15 -3.57
N TRP A 88 -7.62 0.69 -2.92
CA TRP A 88 -8.54 -0.07 -2.09
C TRP A 88 -9.97 0.12 -2.59
N GLN A 89 -10.53 -0.93 -3.15
CA GLN A 89 -11.92 -0.99 -3.58
C GLN A 89 -12.74 -1.66 -2.48
N VAL A 90 -13.84 -1.04 -2.09
CA VAL A 90 -14.69 -1.50 -0.97
C VAL A 90 -16.15 -1.41 -1.35
N ILE A 91 -16.90 -2.49 -1.06
CA ILE A 91 -18.36 -2.50 -1.08
C ILE A 91 -18.83 -2.31 0.37
N ALA A 92 -19.51 -1.20 0.62
CA ALA A 92 -20.05 -0.88 1.94
C ALA A 92 -21.41 -1.57 2.15
N PRO A 93 -21.87 -1.81 3.39
CA PRO A 93 -23.19 -2.37 3.64
C PRO A 93 -24.35 -1.53 3.08
N THR A 94 -24.12 -0.23 2.91
CA THR A 94 -25.13 0.74 2.50
C THR A 94 -25.21 0.97 0.99
N ALA A 95 -24.27 0.43 0.22
CA ALA A 95 -24.21 0.63 -1.23
C ALA A 95 -23.68 -0.64 -1.92
N PRO A 96 -24.36 -1.15 -2.96
CA PRO A 96 -23.95 -2.38 -3.64
C PRO A 96 -22.71 -2.20 -4.52
N ASP A 97 -22.42 -0.97 -4.94
CA ASP A 97 -21.31 -0.68 -5.84
C ASP A 97 -19.98 -0.52 -5.09
N ALA A 98 -18.90 -1.01 -5.70
CA ALA A 98 -17.56 -0.85 -5.16
C ALA A 98 -17.08 0.60 -5.33
N VAL A 99 -16.69 1.22 -4.22
CA VAL A 99 -16.03 2.53 -4.20
C VAL A 99 -14.53 2.34 -4.16
N GLU A 100 -13.81 3.02 -5.06
CA GLU A 100 -12.35 3.00 -5.11
C GLU A 100 -11.75 4.17 -4.32
N HIS A 101 -10.76 3.85 -3.49
CA HIS A 101 -9.91 4.81 -2.82
C HIS A 101 -8.45 4.57 -3.21
N ARG A 102 -7.75 5.65 -3.56
CA ARG A 102 -6.32 5.62 -3.87
C ARG A 102 -5.56 6.41 -2.82
N VAL A 103 -4.63 5.73 -2.15
CA VAL A 103 -3.82 6.31 -1.08
C VAL A 103 -2.36 6.24 -1.47
N ALA A 104 -1.70 7.39 -1.53
CA ALA A 104 -0.26 7.45 -1.81
C ALA A 104 0.53 6.78 -0.66
N VAL A 105 1.51 5.95 -1.03
CA VAL A 105 2.41 5.30 -0.07
C VAL A 105 3.75 6.04 -0.10
N PRO A 106 4.15 6.71 0.99
CA PRO A 106 5.33 7.56 0.99
C PRO A 106 6.60 6.73 0.74
N ASN A 107 7.58 7.32 0.08
CA ASN A 107 8.87 6.69 -0.20
C ASN A 107 9.78 6.66 1.03
N ASP A 108 9.61 7.59 1.97
CA ASP A 108 10.26 7.50 3.27
C ASP A 108 9.58 6.43 4.13
N ARG A 109 10.30 5.34 4.38
CA ARG A 109 9.77 4.12 4.99
C ARG A 109 10.65 3.60 6.11
N THR A 110 9.97 3.05 7.10
CA THR A 110 10.58 2.48 8.30
C THR A 110 11.23 1.13 7.96
N LYS A 111 12.04 0.60 8.88
CA LYS A 111 12.53 -0.79 8.77
C LYS A 111 11.50 -1.83 9.20
N GLY A 112 10.32 -1.43 9.68
CA GLY A 112 9.27 -2.37 10.10
C GLY A 112 8.57 -3.05 8.93
N LYS A 113 7.75 -4.04 9.26
CA LYS A 113 7.08 -4.92 8.29
C LYS A 113 5.59 -4.65 8.12
N ASP A 114 5.03 -3.80 8.98
CA ASP A 114 3.59 -3.55 8.97
C ASP A 114 3.25 -2.30 8.16
N LEU A 115 2.42 -2.51 7.15
CA LEU A 115 1.79 -1.47 6.35
C LEU A 115 0.32 -1.34 6.76
N PHE A 116 -0.05 -0.15 7.19
CA PHE A 116 -1.41 0.24 7.52
C PHE A 116 -1.91 1.16 6.41
N VAL A 117 -2.98 0.78 5.74
CA VAL A 117 -3.70 1.65 4.80
C VAL A 117 -5.10 1.87 5.35
N GLY A 118 -5.44 3.12 5.63
CA GLY A 118 -6.71 3.50 6.25
C GLY A 118 -7.62 4.28 5.32
N LEU A 119 -8.90 3.89 5.28
CA LEU A 119 -10.00 4.77 4.89
C LEU A 119 -10.42 5.53 6.16
N THR A 120 -10.09 6.82 6.24
CA THR A 120 -10.18 7.58 7.49
C THR A 120 -11.11 8.78 7.39
N GLY A 121 -11.56 9.25 8.56
CA GLY A 121 -12.47 10.39 8.65
C GLY A 121 -13.77 10.13 7.90
N SER A 122 -14.10 11.02 6.95
CA SER A 122 -15.33 10.93 6.16
C SER A 122 -15.41 9.70 5.26
N ASP A 123 -14.27 9.09 4.90
CA ASP A 123 -14.25 7.95 3.96
C ASP A 123 -14.69 6.65 4.65
N TRP A 124 -14.61 6.59 5.98
CA TRP A 124 -15.20 5.51 6.77
C TRP A 124 -15.57 6.00 8.18
N PRO A 125 -16.72 6.67 8.34
CA PRO A 125 -17.05 7.36 9.59
C PRO A 125 -17.59 6.42 10.67
N ASP A 126 -18.24 5.31 10.30
CA ASP A 126 -18.90 4.42 11.26
C ASP A 126 -17.97 3.29 11.75
N PRO A 127 -17.63 3.24 13.07
CA PRO A 127 -16.83 2.18 13.65
C PRO A 127 -17.52 0.81 13.68
N LYS A 128 -18.85 0.76 13.52
CA LYS A 128 -19.63 -0.49 13.51
C LYS A 128 -19.79 -1.06 12.10
N ALA A 129 -19.75 -0.21 11.07
CA ALA A 129 -19.77 -0.66 9.68
C ALA A 129 -18.60 -1.61 9.38
N ARG A 130 -18.91 -2.68 8.64
CA ARG A 130 -17.93 -3.67 8.15
C ARG A 130 -18.03 -3.74 6.64
N PRO A 131 -16.92 -3.76 5.89
CA PRO A 131 -17.00 -3.92 4.44
C PRO A 131 -17.60 -5.28 4.10
N VAL A 132 -18.53 -5.30 3.14
CA VAL A 132 -19.15 -6.53 2.64
C VAL A 132 -18.13 -7.31 1.80
N ALA A 133 -17.50 -6.63 0.86
CA ALA A 133 -16.39 -7.16 0.07
C ALA A 133 -15.33 -6.07 -0.13
N TRP A 134 -14.11 -6.49 -0.38
CA TRP A 134 -13.00 -5.59 -0.66
C TRP A 134 -11.94 -6.24 -1.54
N LYS A 135 -11.26 -5.39 -2.31
CA LYS A 135 -10.03 -5.70 -3.02
C LYS A 135 -8.99 -4.61 -2.77
N PHE A 136 -7.80 -5.04 -2.41
CA PHE A 136 -6.65 -4.21 -2.16
C PHE A 136 -5.55 -4.54 -3.15
N THR A 137 -5.00 -3.51 -3.79
CA THR A 137 -3.86 -3.62 -4.68
C THR A 137 -2.83 -2.58 -4.30
N LEU A 138 -1.58 -3.00 -4.20
CA LEU A 138 -0.43 -2.10 -4.13
C LEU A 138 0.20 -2.09 -5.52
N GLU A 139 0.23 -0.93 -6.15
CA GLU A 139 0.71 -0.75 -7.52
C GLU A 139 1.71 0.39 -7.60
N THR A 140 2.67 0.29 -8.50
CA THR A 140 3.60 1.39 -8.84
C THR A 140 2.92 2.39 -9.76
N ALA A 141 3.53 3.56 -9.93
CA ALA A 141 3.00 4.63 -10.79
C ALA A 141 2.79 4.21 -12.27
N ASP A 142 3.53 3.23 -12.77
CA ASP A 142 3.38 2.61 -14.10
C ASP A 142 2.28 1.54 -14.15
N GLY A 143 1.53 1.33 -13.06
CA GLY A 143 0.38 0.41 -13.01
C GLY A 143 0.75 -1.05 -12.73
N LYS A 144 2.02 -1.35 -12.45
CA LYS A 144 2.45 -2.71 -12.12
C LYS A 144 1.99 -3.07 -10.71
N VAL A 145 1.27 -4.19 -10.60
CA VAL A 145 0.82 -4.73 -9.32
C VAL A 145 1.97 -5.42 -8.59
N VAL A 146 2.26 -4.94 -7.38
CA VAL A 146 3.30 -5.45 -6.48
C VAL A 146 2.75 -6.42 -5.45
N LEU A 147 1.50 -6.18 -5.01
CA LEU A 147 0.79 -7.02 -4.05
C LEU A 147 -0.72 -6.90 -4.31
N GLU A 148 -1.44 -8.02 -4.28
CA GLU A 148 -2.90 -8.04 -4.31
C GLU A 148 -3.45 -8.88 -3.15
N ARG A 149 -4.52 -8.40 -2.50
CA ARG A 149 -5.32 -9.12 -1.51
C ARG A 149 -6.78 -8.77 -1.70
N LYS A 150 -7.68 -9.69 -1.37
CA LYS A 150 -9.13 -9.48 -1.49
C LYS A 150 -9.90 -10.34 -0.50
N SER A 151 -11.12 -9.94 -0.15
CA SER A 151 -12.07 -10.79 0.57
C SER A 151 -12.52 -11.95 -0.31
N PHE A 152 -12.95 -13.03 0.33
CA PHE A 152 -13.62 -14.15 -0.35
C PHE A 152 -14.82 -13.70 -1.20
N LEU A 153 -15.70 -12.84 -0.66
CA LEU A 153 -16.88 -12.32 -1.36
C LEU A 153 -16.54 -11.45 -2.59
N TRP A 154 -15.30 -11.00 -2.75
CA TRP A 154 -14.92 -10.22 -3.93
C TRP A 154 -14.84 -11.07 -5.20
N GLU A 155 -14.52 -12.36 -5.07
CA GLU A 155 -14.52 -13.29 -6.23
C GLU A 155 -15.94 -13.76 -6.58
N ARG A 156 -16.91 -13.50 -5.71
CA ARG A 156 -18.32 -13.88 -5.85
C ARG A 156 -19.22 -12.70 -5.44
N PRO A 157 -19.11 -11.56 -6.15
CA PRO A 157 -19.88 -10.36 -5.83
C PRO A 157 -21.38 -10.58 -6.02
#